data_AF-A0AAU1ZXK5-F1
#
_entry.id   AF-A0AAU1ZXK5-F1
#
_cell.length_a   1.000
_cell.length_b   1.000
_cell.length_c   1.000
_cell.angle_alpha   90.00
_cell.angle_beta   90.00
_cell.angle_gamma   90.00
#
_symmetry.space_group_name_H-M   'P 1'
#
loop_
_entity.id
_entity.type
_entity.pdbx_description
1 polymer ?
#
loop_
_entity_poly.entity_id
_entity_poly.type
_entity_poly.pdbx_seq_one_letter_code
_entity_poly.pdbx_strand_id
1 'polypeptide(L)'
;MASQPVPRRKAGEVGPVDRAGSLPVPGRAARVDAPVHDAGTLGFVDRPGREYWWRQLSAAARDRMVARVGPIVEWWAYCHRTDHERPYAVVFGERGLAVATPTVNDRGGPAQLLKVVPFVPSSLRHATVVQKPTRGRSARLALSGGAAPPEYGEELPLSAPLRGFLGNLPAEAQARLQSPFVNGDEFDRGDFFYFGSDNEMDVWCYLAGRRWVTFVSGHGSALSGPAHRASWRLICRQAEVAVR
;
A
#
# COMPACT_ATOMS: atom_id res chain seq x y z
N MET A 1 41.31 -38.83 -45.27
CA MET A 1 40.51 -38.96 -46.51
C MET A 1 39.48 -40.06 -46.31
N ALA A 2 38.37 -39.97 -47.06
CA ALA A 2 37.23 -40.90 -47.11
C ALA A 2 36.12 -40.66 -46.09
N SER A 3 35.30 -39.64 -46.39
CA SER A 3 33.86 -39.66 -46.12
C SER A 3 33.24 -40.92 -46.72
N GLN A 4 32.37 -41.59 -45.98
CA GLN A 4 31.36 -42.47 -46.57
C GLN A 4 29.97 -42.27 -45.93
N PRO A 5 28.90 -42.41 -46.73
CA PRO A 5 27.55 -41.94 -46.42
C PRO A 5 26.63 -43.08 -45.96
N VAL A 6 25.56 -42.75 -45.24
CA VAL A 6 24.42 -43.66 -45.02
C VAL A 6 23.12 -42.85 -44.83
N PRO A 7 21.92 -43.44 -44.99
CA PRO A 7 21.04 -43.14 -46.12
C PRO A 7 19.68 -42.57 -45.70
N ARG A 8 18.95 -41.99 -46.67
CA ARG A 8 17.52 -41.71 -46.54
C ARG A 8 16.71 -43.01 -46.46
N ARG A 9 15.82 -43.13 -45.47
CA ARG A 9 14.68 -44.08 -45.48
C ARG A 9 13.35 -43.35 -45.26
N LYS A 10 12.36 -43.87 -45.98
CA LYS A 10 10.95 -43.47 -46.08
C LYS A 10 10.15 -43.77 -44.80
N ALA A 11 9.02 -43.09 -44.73
CA ALA A 11 7.93 -43.22 -43.78
C ALA A 11 7.47 -44.66 -43.53
N GLY A 12 7.13 -44.92 -42.26
CA GLY A 12 6.36 -46.06 -41.78
C GLY A 12 5.42 -45.58 -40.68
N GLU A 13 4.13 -45.76 -40.95
CA GLU A 13 2.96 -45.46 -40.13
C GLU A 13 2.78 -46.55 -39.06
N VAL A 14 2.68 -46.19 -37.76
CA VAL A 14 2.18 -47.09 -36.70
C VAL A 14 1.56 -46.28 -35.54
N GLY A 15 0.25 -46.48 -35.34
CA GLY A 15 -0.37 -46.65 -34.00
C GLY A 15 -0.94 -45.41 -33.29
N PRO A 16 -2.20 -45.43 -32.83
CA PRO A 16 -2.72 -44.44 -31.89
C PRO A 16 -2.11 -44.72 -30.51
N VAL A 17 -1.31 -43.79 -30.02
CA VAL A 17 -0.83 -43.81 -28.64
C VAL A 17 -1.90 -43.21 -27.74
N ASP A 18 -2.32 -44.02 -26.78
CA ASP A 18 -3.22 -43.67 -25.70
C ASP A 18 -2.95 -42.28 -25.13
N ARG A 19 -4.01 -41.47 -25.08
CA ARG A 19 -4.05 -40.20 -24.33
C ARG A 19 -3.89 -40.52 -22.85
N ALA A 20 -2.64 -40.55 -22.39
CA ALA A 20 -2.32 -40.34 -20.99
C ALA A 20 -2.89 -38.98 -20.59
N GLY A 21 -3.87 -39.00 -19.68
CA GLY A 21 -4.47 -37.81 -19.11
C GLY A 21 -3.40 -36.95 -18.46
N SER A 22 -3.17 -35.77 -19.03
CA SER A 22 -2.43 -34.70 -18.36
C SER A 22 -3.13 -34.40 -17.03
N LEU A 23 -2.46 -34.73 -15.94
CA LEU A 23 -2.84 -34.25 -14.62
C LEU A 23 -2.90 -32.71 -14.66
N PRO A 24 -3.95 -32.09 -14.08
CA PRO A 24 -4.02 -30.64 -14.03
C PRO A 24 -2.83 -30.12 -13.23
N VAL A 25 -1.96 -29.37 -13.91
CA VAL A 25 -0.98 -28.50 -13.25
C VAL A 25 -1.77 -27.64 -12.26
N PRO A 26 -1.40 -27.57 -10.97
CA PRO A 26 -2.06 -26.66 -10.04
C PRO A 26 -1.98 -25.25 -10.61
N GLY A 27 -3.12 -24.75 -11.07
CA GLY A 27 -3.22 -23.43 -11.66
C GLY A 27 -2.74 -22.43 -10.62
N ARG A 28 -1.74 -21.62 -10.99
CA ARG A 28 -1.40 -20.40 -10.26
C ARG A 28 -2.70 -19.63 -10.05
N ALA A 29 -3.19 -19.61 -8.81
CA ALA A 29 -4.45 -18.95 -8.48
C ALA A 29 -4.47 -17.55 -9.10
N ALA A 30 -5.56 -17.23 -9.79
CA ALA A 30 -5.72 -15.93 -10.42
C ALA A 30 -5.58 -14.85 -9.32
N ARG A 31 -4.73 -13.85 -9.57
CA ARG A 31 -4.62 -12.72 -8.65
C ARG A 31 -5.92 -11.93 -8.69
N VAL A 32 -6.44 -11.60 -7.51
CA VAL A 32 -7.62 -10.76 -7.36
C VAL A 32 -7.18 -9.30 -7.45
N ASP A 33 -7.85 -8.54 -8.31
CA ASP A 33 -7.65 -7.10 -8.42
C ASP A 33 -8.23 -6.41 -7.19
N ALA A 34 -7.47 -5.48 -6.62
CA ALA A 34 -7.92 -4.73 -5.46
C ALA A 34 -9.07 -3.77 -5.85
N PRO A 35 -10.07 -3.59 -4.97
CA PRO A 35 -11.15 -2.64 -5.21
C PRO A 35 -10.60 -1.21 -5.29
N VAL A 36 -11.18 -0.43 -6.20
CA VAL A 36 -10.93 1.01 -6.31
C VAL A 36 -12.05 1.73 -5.58
N HIS A 37 -11.69 2.54 -4.58
CA HIS A 37 -12.63 3.26 -3.74
C HIS A 37 -13.02 4.61 -4.36
N ASP A 38 -14.22 5.07 -4.07
CA ASP A 38 -14.65 6.43 -4.38
C ASP A 38 -13.97 7.45 -3.46
N ALA A 39 -13.62 8.61 -4.03
CA ALA A 39 -13.00 9.70 -3.29
C ALA A 39 -13.96 10.24 -2.21
N GLY A 40 -13.53 10.19 -0.95
CA GLY A 40 -14.21 10.85 0.15
C GLY A 40 -13.81 12.32 0.28
N THR A 41 -14.62 13.10 1.00
CA THR A 41 -14.30 14.50 1.32
C THR A 41 -13.05 14.59 2.21
N LEU A 42 -12.07 15.38 1.78
CA LEU A 42 -10.90 15.74 2.58
C LEU A 42 -11.22 16.99 3.41
N GLY A 43 -10.78 17.00 4.67
CA GLY A 43 -10.98 18.10 5.61
C GLY A 43 -9.65 18.71 6.01
N PHE A 44 -9.35 19.90 5.48
CA PHE A 44 -8.17 20.67 5.89
C PHE A 44 -8.51 21.49 7.14
N VAL A 45 -7.64 21.43 8.14
CA VAL A 45 -7.78 22.17 9.40
C VAL A 45 -6.52 22.98 9.66
N ASP A 46 -6.69 24.21 10.14
CA ASP A 46 -5.57 25.03 10.57
C ASP A 46 -5.05 24.53 11.93
N ARG A 47 -4.00 23.70 11.88
CA ARG A 47 -3.38 23.09 13.06
C ARG A 47 -1.87 22.99 12.87
N PRO A 48 -1.09 22.91 13.97
CA PRO A 48 0.34 22.71 13.87
C PRO A 48 0.69 21.46 13.04
N GLY A 49 1.65 21.63 12.13
CA GLY A 49 2.11 20.57 11.22
C GLY A 49 2.91 19.46 11.92
N ARG A 50 3.34 18.48 11.14
CA ARG A 50 4.03 17.28 11.66
C ARG A 50 5.33 17.60 12.40
N GLU A 51 6.07 18.62 11.98
CA GLU A 51 7.32 19.04 12.60
C GLU A 51 7.11 19.57 14.02
N TYR A 52 5.98 20.25 14.25
CA TYR A 52 5.60 20.68 15.60
C TYR A 52 5.35 19.46 16.49
N TRP A 53 4.48 18.55 16.08
CA TRP A 53 4.11 17.37 16.89
C TRP A 53 5.27 16.41 17.10
N TRP A 54 6.16 16.29 16.12
CA TRP A 54 7.40 15.54 16.27
C TRP A 54 8.31 16.12 17.33
N ARG A 55 8.36 17.46 17.49
CA ARG A 55 9.11 18.09 18.58
C ARG A 55 8.44 17.93 19.95
N GLN A 56 7.12 17.72 19.99
CA GLN A 56 6.41 17.44 21.23
C GLN A 56 6.67 16.02 21.75
N LEU A 57 7.14 15.09 20.90
CA LEU A 57 7.65 13.81 21.38
C LEU A 57 8.97 14.00 22.13
N SER A 58 9.11 13.29 23.25
CA SER A 58 10.38 13.29 23.98
C SER A 58 11.51 12.75 23.09
N ALA A 59 12.71 13.31 23.25
CA ALA A 59 13.90 12.86 22.52
C ALA A 59 14.10 11.35 22.67
N ALA A 60 13.99 10.82 23.89
CA ALA A 60 14.11 9.40 24.17
C ALA A 60 13.05 8.52 23.48
N ALA A 61 11.85 9.03 23.17
CA ALA A 61 10.86 8.30 22.39
C ALA A 61 11.27 8.26 20.91
N ARG A 62 11.67 9.40 20.35
CA ARG A 62 12.15 9.51 18.95
C ARG A 62 13.36 8.62 18.70
N ASP A 63 14.37 8.69 19.58
CA ASP A 63 15.59 7.89 19.47
C ASP A 63 15.27 6.40 19.53
N ARG A 64 14.34 5.99 20.41
CA ARG A 64 13.87 4.61 20.48
C ARG A 64 13.14 4.17 19.22
N MET A 65 12.30 5.02 18.61
CA MET A 65 11.67 4.70 17.32
C MET A 65 12.73 4.45 16.25
N VAL A 66 13.66 5.39 16.06
CA VAL A 66 14.73 5.31 15.05
C VAL A 66 15.63 4.09 15.29
N ALA A 67 16.05 3.85 16.52
CA ALA A 67 16.89 2.70 16.86
C ALA A 67 16.23 1.36 16.48
N ARG A 68 14.90 1.27 16.56
CA ARG A 68 14.14 0.05 16.23
C ARG A 68 13.89 -0.13 14.73
N VAL A 69 13.68 0.95 13.98
CA VAL A 69 13.35 0.87 12.53
C VAL A 69 14.53 1.15 11.61
N GLY A 70 15.66 1.60 12.14
CA GLY A 70 16.82 1.99 11.33
C GLY A 70 16.69 3.39 10.74
N PRO A 71 17.46 3.69 9.67
CA PRO A 71 17.35 4.96 8.95
C PRO A 71 15.89 5.26 8.60
N ILE A 72 15.46 6.50 8.87
CA ILE A 72 14.10 6.94 8.58
C ILE A 72 13.97 7.09 7.06
N VAL A 73 12.99 6.39 6.49
CA VAL A 73 12.60 6.58 5.09
C VAL A 73 11.50 7.63 5.02
N GLU A 74 10.50 7.53 5.89
CA GLU A 74 9.41 8.50 6.03
C GLU A 74 8.86 8.52 7.46
N TRP A 75 8.25 9.65 7.84
CA TRP A 75 7.59 9.76 9.13
C TRP A 75 6.42 10.76 9.11
N TRP A 76 5.53 10.55 10.06
CA TRP A 76 4.42 11.44 10.34
C TRP A 76 4.26 11.64 11.84
N ALA A 77 3.87 12.84 12.25
CA ALA A 77 3.48 13.12 13.63
C ALA A 77 2.28 14.05 13.67
N TYR A 78 1.38 13.83 14.62
CA TYR A 78 0.19 14.65 14.80
C TYR A 78 -0.33 14.56 16.24
N CYS A 79 -1.39 15.30 16.57
CA CYS A 79 -2.12 15.03 17.81
C CYS A 79 -2.87 13.69 17.71
N HIS A 80 -3.03 13.00 18.83
CA HIS A 80 -3.81 11.77 18.88
C HIS A 80 -5.30 12.03 18.64
N ARG A 81 -6.00 11.07 18.02
CA ARG A 81 -7.41 11.21 17.60
C ARG A 81 -8.37 11.41 18.78
N THR A 82 -8.07 10.80 19.93
CA THR A 82 -8.91 10.92 21.13
C THR A 82 -8.31 11.87 22.17
N ASP A 83 -7.02 12.18 22.05
CA ASP A 83 -6.27 12.97 23.02
C ASP A 83 -5.50 14.04 22.25
N HIS A 84 -6.21 15.11 21.92
CA HIS A 84 -5.75 16.12 20.96
C HIS A 84 -4.57 16.96 21.45
N GLU A 85 -4.19 16.83 22.73
CA GLU A 85 -3.05 17.54 23.31
C GLU A 85 -1.77 16.69 23.29
N ARG A 86 -1.88 15.41 22.96
CA ARG A 86 -0.77 14.48 23.07
C ARG A 86 -0.27 14.02 21.71
N PRO A 87 1.07 13.96 21.53
CA PRO A 87 1.64 13.59 20.26
C PRO A 87 1.48 12.09 20.00
N TYR A 88 1.12 11.80 18.75
CA TYR A 88 1.15 10.52 18.08
C TYR A 88 2.14 10.61 16.94
N ALA A 89 2.90 9.54 16.68
CA ALA A 89 3.76 9.49 15.50
C ALA A 89 3.91 8.10 14.94
N VAL A 90 4.24 8.06 13.65
CA VAL A 90 4.62 6.85 12.95
C VAL A 90 5.90 7.10 12.19
N VAL A 91 6.84 6.16 12.30
CA VAL A 91 8.13 6.19 11.59
C VAL A 91 8.22 4.93 10.77
N PHE A 92 8.36 5.10 9.46
CA PHE A 92 8.66 4.04 8.50
C PHE A 92 10.17 4.10 8.20
N GLY A 93 10.90 3.07 8.62
CA GLY A 93 12.33 2.94 8.37
C GLY A 93 12.65 1.73 7.48
N GLU A 94 13.93 1.55 7.18
CA GLU A 94 14.38 0.43 6.34
C GLU A 94 14.17 -0.95 6.97
N ARG A 95 14.13 -1.02 8.31
CA ARG A 95 14.03 -2.28 9.08
C ARG A 95 12.68 -2.48 9.77
N GLY A 96 11.76 -1.52 9.67
CA GLY A 96 10.44 -1.68 10.30
C GLY A 96 9.56 -0.45 10.27
N LEU A 97 8.36 -0.63 10.84
CA LEU A 97 7.40 0.42 11.15
C LEU A 97 7.28 0.57 12.66
N ALA A 98 7.39 1.79 13.17
CA ALA A 98 7.21 2.11 14.58
C ALA A 98 6.06 3.11 14.76
N VAL A 99 5.14 2.79 15.67
CA VAL A 99 4.00 3.65 16.04
C VAL A 99 4.13 4.02 17.51
N ALA A 100 4.15 5.33 17.80
CA ALA A 100 4.12 5.89 19.14
C ALA A 100 2.71 6.43 19.42
N THR A 101 2.04 5.86 20.41
CA THR A 101 0.69 6.25 20.83
C THR A 101 0.72 6.73 22.27
N PRO A 102 0.06 7.86 22.61
CA PRO A 102 -0.03 8.30 23.98
C PRO A 102 -0.75 7.26 24.85
N THR A 103 -0.21 7.03 26.04
CA THR A 103 -0.76 6.14 27.06
C THR A 103 -0.51 6.71 28.46
N VAL A 104 -0.88 5.98 29.49
CA VAL A 104 -0.59 6.30 30.90
C VAL A 104 0.33 5.22 31.47
N ASN A 105 1.26 5.60 32.34
CA ASN A 105 2.10 4.65 33.06
C ASN A 105 1.42 4.13 34.33
N ASP A 106 2.06 3.17 35.01
CA ASP A 106 1.55 2.55 36.25
C ASP A 106 1.37 3.55 37.42
N ARG A 107 1.99 4.74 37.32
CA ARG A 107 1.85 5.84 38.28
C ARG A 107 0.79 6.87 37.87
N GLY A 108 0.01 6.59 36.83
CA GLY A 108 -1.02 7.49 36.30
C GLY A 108 -0.48 8.68 35.48
N GLY A 109 0.82 8.77 35.25
CA GLY A 109 1.45 9.86 34.49
C GLY A 109 1.44 9.63 32.97
N PRO A 110 1.58 10.70 32.16
CA PRO A 110 1.68 10.58 30.71
C PRO A 110 2.87 9.72 30.26
N ALA A 111 2.62 8.75 29.37
CA ALA A 111 3.64 7.88 28.77
C ALA A 111 3.40 7.65 27.27
N GLN A 112 4.35 7.02 26.58
CA GLN A 112 4.23 6.69 25.16
C GLN A 112 4.37 5.17 24.97
N LEU A 113 3.36 4.55 24.39
CA LEU A 113 3.39 3.15 23.99
C LEU A 113 4.01 3.05 22.59
N LEU A 114 5.11 2.30 22.48
CA LEU A 114 5.78 2.06 21.21
C LEU A 114 5.44 0.66 20.69
N LYS A 115 4.73 0.59 19.57
CA LYS A 115 4.49 -0.66 18.83
C LYS A 115 5.42 -0.71 17.62
N VAL A 116 6.13 -1.82 17.45
CA VAL A 116 7.07 -2.03 16.33
C VAL A 116 6.68 -3.26 15.52
N VAL A 117 6.62 -3.09 14.20
CA VAL A 117 6.47 -4.14 13.20
C VAL A 117 7.81 -4.27 12.47
N PRO A 118 8.65 -5.25 12.82
CA PRO A 118 9.93 -5.45 12.16
C PRO A 118 9.74 -5.96 10.73
N PHE A 119 10.61 -5.56 9.82
CA PHE A 119 10.63 -6.07 8.44
C PHE A 119 11.65 -7.19 8.30
N VAL A 120 11.37 -8.14 7.40
CA VAL A 120 12.39 -9.07 6.92
C VAL A 120 13.50 -8.25 6.23
N PRO A 121 14.79 -8.47 6.55
CA PRO A 121 15.88 -7.74 5.92
C PRO A 121 15.80 -7.78 4.38
N SER A 122 16.04 -6.64 3.74
CA SER A 122 16.00 -6.50 2.27
C SER A 122 14.65 -6.82 1.61
N SER A 123 13.56 -6.95 2.37
CA SER A 123 12.22 -7.15 1.80
C SER A 123 11.56 -5.87 1.30
N LEU A 124 12.08 -4.70 1.70
CA LEU A 124 11.53 -3.40 1.34
C LEU A 124 11.70 -3.14 -0.16
N ARG A 125 10.57 -3.01 -0.85
CA ARG A 125 10.47 -2.70 -2.28
C ARG A 125 9.70 -1.39 -2.45
N HIS A 126 9.95 -0.67 -3.54
CA HIS A 126 9.21 0.54 -3.87
C HIS A 126 8.88 0.64 -5.35
N ALA A 127 7.84 1.42 -5.66
CA ALA A 127 7.45 1.82 -7.00
C ALA A 127 6.94 3.26 -6.97
N THR A 128 7.23 4.01 -8.03
CA THR A 128 6.75 5.38 -8.18
C THR A 128 5.50 5.39 -9.05
N VAL A 129 4.42 5.98 -8.55
CA VAL A 129 3.18 6.21 -9.28
C VAL A 129 3.12 7.68 -9.64
N VAL A 130 3.01 7.97 -10.94
CA VAL A 130 2.88 9.34 -11.46
C VAL A 130 1.59 9.45 -12.25
N GLN A 131 0.67 10.27 -11.77
CA GLN A 131 -0.51 10.67 -12.54
C GLN A 131 -0.30 12.09 -13.05
N LYS A 132 -0.36 12.26 -14.36
CA LYS A 132 -0.37 13.60 -14.97
C LYS A 132 -1.81 14.01 -15.27
N PRO A 133 -2.13 15.31 -15.21
CA PRO A 133 -3.44 15.81 -15.63
C PRO A 133 -3.72 15.37 -17.06
N THR A 134 -4.83 14.68 -17.29
CA THR A 134 -5.21 14.28 -18.63
C THR A 134 -6.02 15.42 -19.24
N ARG A 135 -5.48 16.08 -20.27
CA ARG A 135 -6.24 17.05 -21.06
C ARG A 135 -7.34 16.27 -21.80
N GLY A 136 -8.59 16.62 -21.53
CA GLY A 136 -9.77 15.87 -21.95
C GLY A 136 -9.70 15.38 -23.39
N ARG A 137 -9.49 14.08 -23.55
CA ARG A 137 -10.05 13.34 -24.68
C ARG A 137 -11.30 12.72 -24.11
N SER A 138 -12.46 13.19 -24.57
CA SER A 138 -13.76 12.63 -24.23
C SER A 138 -13.68 11.11 -24.36
N ALA A 139 -13.60 10.41 -23.22
CA ALA A 139 -13.72 8.97 -23.19
C ALA A 139 -15.19 8.70 -23.50
N ARG A 140 -15.48 8.33 -24.75
CA ARG A 140 -16.74 7.67 -25.08
C ARG A 140 -16.90 6.55 -24.07
N LEU A 141 -17.95 6.65 -23.25
CA LEU A 141 -18.46 5.57 -22.42
C LEU A 141 -18.69 4.36 -23.33
N ALA A 142 -17.73 3.44 -23.34
CA ALA A 142 -17.99 2.09 -23.80
C ALA A 142 -18.82 1.44 -22.70
N LEU A 143 -20.15 1.56 -22.82
CA LEU A 143 -21.10 0.69 -22.13
C LEU A 143 -20.82 -0.74 -22.59
N SER A 144 -19.89 -1.41 -21.90
CA SER A 144 -19.71 -2.85 -22.02
C SER A 144 -20.77 -3.50 -21.14
N GLY A 145 -21.87 -3.92 -21.77
CA GLY A 145 -22.74 -4.93 -21.17
C GLY A 145 -21.93 -6.20 -20.98
N GLY A 146 -21.81 -6.67 -19.74
CA GLY A 146 -21.06 -7.87 -19.44
C GLY A 146 -21.14 -8.21 -17.96
N ALA A 147 -21.97 -9.22 -17.67
CA ALA A 147 -22.01 -10.09 -16.50
C ALA A 147 -21.95 -9.45 -15.10
N ALA A 148 -22.85 -9.90 -14.22
CA ALA A 148 -22.80 -9.60 -12.80
C ALA A 148 -21.36 -9.80 -12.28
N PRO A 149 -20.81 -8.84 -11.50
CA PRO A 149 -19.48 -8.99 -10.95
C PRO A 149 -19.42 -10.30 -10.16
N PRO A 150 -18.33 -11.08 -10.27
CA PRO A 150 -18.13 -12.21 -9.37
C PRO A 150 -18.30 -11.70 -7.93
N GLU A 151 -19.07 -12.41 -7.12
CA GLU A 151 -19.20 -12.11 -5.69
C GLU A 151 -17.79 -12.09 -5.10
N TYR A 152 -17.27 -10.88 -4.88
CA TYR A 152 -15.91 -10.67 -4.43
C TYR A 152 -15.77 -11.26 -3.04
N GLY A 153 -14.74 -12.09 -2.85
CA GLY A 153 -14.30 -12.51 -1.53
C GLY A 153 -14.13 -11.28 -0.64
N GLU A 154 -14.64 -11.39 0.58
CA GLU A 154 -14.72 -10.38 1.65
C GLU A 154 -13.98 -9.07 1.37
N GLU A 155 -14.74 -7.99 1.17
CA GLU A 155 -14.21 -6.63 1.10
C GLU A 155 -13.27 -6.39 2.29
N LEU A 156 -12.06 -5.86 2.03
CA LEU A 156 -11.10 -5.58 3.09
C LEU A 156 -11.77 -4.78 4.22
N PRO A 157 -11.54 -5.13 5.51
CA PRO A 157 -12.18 -4.46 6.65
C PRO A 157 -11.58 -3.08 6.93
N LEU A 158 -11.57 -2.21 5.91
CA LEU A 158 -11.09 -0.84 5.97
C LEU A 158 -12.18 0.07 6.56
N SER A 159 -11.80 0.91 7.51
CA SER A 159 -12.69 1.95 8.03
C SER A 159 -13.18 2.88 6.90
N ALA A 160 -14.41 3.40 7.02
CA ALA A 160 -14.96 4.33 6.02
C ALA A 160 -14.05 5.55 5.74
N PRO A 161 -13.42 6.20 6.75
CA PRO A 161 -12.47 7.29 6.50
C PRO A 161 -11.26 6.87 5.68
N LEU A 162 -10.71 5.66 5.95
CA LEU A 162 -9.56 5.14 5.22
C LEU A 162 -9.93 4.82 3.75
N ARG A 163 -11.11 4.24 3.50
CA ARG A 163 -11.63 4.04 2.12
C ARG A 163 -11.79 5.36 1.39
N GLY A 164 -12.42 6.35 2.01
CA GLY A 164 -12.59 7.68 1.44
C GLY A 164 -11.25 8.38 1.15
N PHE A 165 -10.26 8.23 2.03
CA PHE A 165 -8.90 8.70 1.77
C PHE A 165 -8.26 7.98 0.58
N LEU A 166 -8.31 6.65 0.54
CA LEU A 166 -7.74 5.86 -0.57
C LEU A 166 -8.36 6.24 -1.91
N GLY A 167 -9.66 6.53 -1.94
CA GLY A 167 -10.34 6.98 -3.15
C GLY A 167 -9.82 8.30 -3.75
N ASN A 168 -9.10 9.11 -2.96
CA ASN A 168 -8.43 10.31 -3.47
C ASN A 168 -7.11 9.99 -4.19
N LEU A 169 -6.56 8.79 -4.04
CA LEU A 169 -5.31 8.37 -4.66
C LEU A 169 -5.55 7.79 -6.07
N PRO A 170 -4.57 7.85 -6.99
CA PRO A 170 -4.62 7.14 -8.27
C PRO A 170 -4.92 5.64 -8.09
N ALA A 171 -5.71 5.07 -9.00
CA ALA A 171 -6.10 3.65 -8.94
C ALA A 171 -4.90 2.69 -8.83
N GLU A 172 -3.78 3.01 -9.49
CA GLU A 172 -2.55 2.22 -9.37
C GLU A 172 -1.98 2.22 -7.94
N ALA A 173 -2.01 3.37 -7.26
CA ALA A 173 -1.55 3.46 -5.87
C ALA A 173 -2.48 2.69 -4.93
N GLN A 174 -3.81 2.80 -5.13
CA GLN A 174 -4.80 2.03 -4.39
C GLN A 174 -4.58 0.52 -4.55
N ALA A 175 -4.31 0.06 -5.78
CA ALA A 175 -4.05 -1.34 -6.06
C ALA A 175 -2.76 -1.83 -5.39
N ARG A 176 -1.68 -1.05 -5.43
CA ARG A 176 -0.40 -1.41 -4.79
C ARG A 176 -0.50 -1.51 -3.27
N LEU A 177 -1.27 -0.63 -2.63
CA LEU A 177 -1.50 -0.67 -1.19
C LEU A 177 -2.32 -1.89 -0.78
N GLN A 178 -3.37 -2.21 -1.53
CA GLN A 178 -4.34 -3.23 -1.13
C GLN A 178 -3.99 -4.64 -1.61
N SER A 179 -3.14 -4.77 -2.64
CA SER A 179 -2.85 -6.04 -3.29
C SER A 179 -2.46 -7.18 -2.34
N PRO A 180 -1.62 -6.98 -1.30
CA PRO A 180 -1.28 -8.08 -0.40
C PRO A 180 -2.47 -8.63 0.38
N PHE A 181 -3.39 -7.77 0.79
CA PHE A 181 -4.51 -8.14 1.65
C PHE A 181 -5.65 -8.79 0.86
N VAL A 182 -5.93 -8.33 -0.35
CA VAL A 182 -6.91 -9.00 -1.23
C VAL A 182 -6.40 -10.32 -1.82
N ASN A 183 -5.09 -10.58 -1.71
CA ASN A 183 -4.45 -11.82 -2.17
C ASN A 183 -3.95 -12.70 -1.00
N GLY A 184 -4.64 -12.66 0.13
CA GLY A 184 -4.51 -13.65 1.21
C GLY A 184 -3.68 -13.26 2.43
N ASP A 185 -3.27 -11.99 2.57
CA ASP A 185 -2.79 -11.47 3.87
C ASP A 185 -3.94 -10.94 4.72
N GLU A 186 -3.83 -11.10 6.03
CA GLU A 186 -4.83 -10.62 6.99
C GLU A 186 -4.52 -9.17 7.36
N PHE A 187 -5.44 -8.25 7.04
CA PHE A 187 -5.32 -6.85 7.44
C PHE A 187 -5.50 -6.71 8.97
N ASP A 188 -4.51 -6.10 9.64
CA ASP A 188 -4.54 -5.85 11.09
C ASP A 188 -4.88 -4.38 11.39
N ARG A 189 -4.14 -3.45 10.78
CA ARG A 189 -4.30 -2.02 11.05
C ARG A 189 -3.86 -1.16 9.87
N GLY A 190 -4.36 0.05 9.84
CA GLY A 190 -3.89 1.06 8.89
C GLY A 190 -4.16 2.45 9.42
N ASP A 191 -3.39 3.40 8.93
CA ASP A 191 -3.61 4.80 9.23
C ASP A 191 -3.21 5.66 8.04
N PHE A 192 -3.71 6.89 8.03
CA PHE A 192 -3.43 7.85 6.99
C PHE A 192 -3.38 9.26 7.56
N PHE A 193 -2.58 10.08 6.89
CA PHE A 193 -2.42 11.49 7.18
C PHE A 193 -2.23 12.24 5.88
N TYR A 194 -2.65 13.49 5.90
CA TYR A 194 -2.40 14.42 4.83
C TYR A 194 -2.26 15.83 5.40
N PHE A 195 -1.56 16.67 4.67
CA PHE A 195 -1.48 18.10 4.94
C PHE A 195 -1.42 18.88 3.65
N GLY A 196 -1.84 20.14 3.71
CA GLY A 196 -1.83 21.04 2.56
C GLY A 196 -3.10 21.86 2.50
N SER A 197 -3.58 22.08 1.28
CA SER A 197 -4.72 22.89 0.92
C SER A 197 -5.59 22.17 -0.10
N ASP A 198 -6.70 22.80 -0.49
CA ASP A 198 -7.56 22.29 -1.55
C ASP A 198 -6.85 22.12 -2.91
N ASN A 199 -5.70 22.77 -3.12
CA ASN A 199 -4.96 22.72 -4.37
C ASN A 199 -3.73 21.84 -4.34
N GLU A 200 -3.13 21.64 -3.17
CA GLU A 200 -1.85 20.93 -3.00
C GLU A 200 -1.92 20.12 -1.72
N MET A 201 -1.54 18.85 -1.78
CA MET A 201 -1.62 17.96 -0.63
C MET A 201 -0.47 16.98 -0.64
N ASP A 202 0.21 16.90 0.50
CA ASP A 202 1.12 15.82 0.79
C ASP A 202 0.37 14.75 1.57
N VAL A 203 0.57 13.49 1.17
CA VAL A 203 -0.13 12.34 1.72
C VAL A 203 0.84 11.34 2.31
N TRP A 204 0.35 10.60 3.29
CA TRP A 204 1.05 9.53 3.96
C TRP A 204 0.01 8.48 4.38
N CYS A 205 0.23 7.22 4.07
CA CYS A 205 -0.66 6.15 4.51
C CYS A 205 0.08 4.82 4.58
N TYR A 206 -0.29 3.97 5.54
CA TYR A 206 0.14 2.59 5.59
C TYR A 206 -1.02 1.65 5.88
N LEU A 207 -0.89 0.43 5.38
CA LEU A 207 -1.69 -0.72 5.76
C LEU A 207 -0.74 -1.81 6.23
N ALA A 208 -0.98 -2.37 7.40
CA ALA A 208 -0.19 -3.43 8.00
C ALA A 208 -1.09 -4.63 8.27
N GLY A 209 -0.61 -5.79 7.86
CA GLY A 209 -1.21 -7.08 8.17
C GLY A 209 -0.22 -8.00 8.84
N ARG A 210 -0.56 -9.29 8.82
CA ARG A 210 0.27 -10.34 9.43
C ARG A 210 1.59 -10.54 8.69
N ARG A 211 1.59 -10.48 7.36
CA ARG A 211 2.76 -10.78 6.52
C ARG A 211 3.31 -9.56 5.81
N TRP A 212 2.49 -8.55 5.54
CA TRP A 212 2.89 -7.41 4.74
C TRP A 212 2.59 -6.08 5.41
N VAL A 213 3.49 -5.13 5.20
CA VAL A 213 3.21 -3.71 5.37
C VAL A 213 3.31 -3.06 4.00
N THR A 214 2.27 -2.33 3.62
CA THR A 214 2.28 -1.43 2.48
C THR A 214 2.23 0.01 2.96
N PHE A 215 2.80 0.89 2.16
CA PHE A 215 2.97 2.28 2.51
C PHE A 215 2.91 3.15 1.27
N VAL A 216 2.35 4.33 1.37
CA VAL A 216 2.43 5.36 0.33
C VAL A 216 2.78 6.70 0.97
N SER A 217 3.66 7.45 0.32
CA SER A 217 3.81 8.87 0.57
C SER A 217 4.02 9.63 -0.73
N GLY A 218 3.72 10.92 -0.73
CA GLY A 218 4.04 11.78 -1.84
C GLY A 218 3.14 12.99 -1.91
N HIS A 219 3.13 13.63 -3.07
CA HIS A 219 2.50 14.92 -3.28
C HIS A 219 1.47 14.85 -4.40
N GLY A 220 0.34 15.52 -4.18
CA GLY A 220 -0.71 15.76 -5.15
C GLY A 220 -0.92 17.26 -5.33
N SER A 221 -1.22 17.69 -6.56
CA SER A 221 -1.53 19.08 -6.86
C SER A 221 -2.66 19.20 -7.89
N ALA A 222 -3.23 20.40 -8.03
CA ALA A 222 -4.42 20.68 -8.82
C ALA A 222 -5.62 19.80 -8.40
N LEU A 223 -5.77 19.63 -7.08
CA LEU A 223 -6.83 18.81 -6.48
C LEU A 223 -8.19 19.53 -6.47
N SER A 224 -8.20 20.85 -6.57
CA SER A 224 -9.42 21.64 -6.72
C SER A 224 -9.97 21.47 -8.13
N GLY A 225 -10.96 20.59 -8.27
CA GLY A 225 -11.68 20.36 -9.52
C GLY A 225 -11.90 18.88 -9.81
N PRO A 226 -12.34 18.54 -11.03
CA PRO A 226 -12.54 17.15 -11.41
C PRO A 226 -11.26 16.32 -11.27
N ALA A 227 -11.37 15.08 -10.75
CA ALA A 227 -10.23 14.19 -10.47
C ALA A 227 -9.24 13.99 -11.63
N HIS A 228 -9.68 14.12 -12.89
CA HIS A 228 -8.81 14.03 -14.07
C HIS A 228 -7.78 15.16 -14.21
N ARG A 229 -7.94 16.25 -13.45
CA ARG A 229 -7.02 17.40 -13.41
C ARG A 229 -5.96 17.30 -12.32
N ALA A 230 -6.18 16.41 -11.34
CA ALA A 230 -5.21 16.16 -10.29
C ALA A 230 -3.94 15.55 -10.87
N SER A 231 -2.80 16.09 -10.44
CA SER A 231 -1.49 15.49 -10.65
C SER A 231 -1.01 14.84 -9.37
N TRP A 232 -0.37 13.68 -9.50
CA TRP A 232 0.16 12.93 -8.36
C TRP A 232 1.57 12.45 -8.64
N ARG A 233 2.41 12.50 -7.61
CA ARG A 233 3.70 11.82 -7.57
C ARG A 233 3.82 11.11 -6.22
N LEU A 234 3.62 9.80 -6.24
CA LEU A 234 3.57 8.95 -5.05
C LEU A 234 4.67 7.89 -5.10
N ILE A 235 5.22 7.54 -3.94
CA ILE A 235 6.11 6.41 -3.75
C ILE A 235 5.36 5.37 -2.93
N CYS A 236 4.96 4.29 -3.59
CA CYS A 236 4.38 3.12 -2.94
C CYS A 236 5.51 2.19 -2.50
N ARG A 237 5.47 1.72 -1.25
CA ARG A 237 6.44 0.79 -0.68
C ARG A 237 5.71 -0.43 -0.12
N GLN A 238 6.41 -1.55 -0.13
CA GLN A 238 5.93 -2.81 0.42
C GLN A 238 7.10 -3.52 1.10
N ALA A 239 6.86 -4.05 2.31
CA ALA A 239 7.83 -4.82 3.07
C ALA A 239 7.17 -6.04 3.69
N GLU A 240 7.91 -7.14 3.80
CA GLU A 240 7.46 -8.35 4.49
C GLU A 240 7.71 -8.20 5.98
N VAL A 241 6.75 -8.61 6.81
CA VAL A 241 6.83 -8.56 8.27
C VAL A 241 7.63 -9.76 8.77
N ALA A 242 8.65 -9.50 9.59
CA ALA A 242 9.37 -10.58 10.25
C ALA A 242 8.47 -11.21 11.32
N VAL A 243 8.26 -12.53 11.22
CA VAL A 243 7.49 -13.31 12.20
C VAL A 243 8.16 -13.16 13.56
N ARG A 244 7.35 -12.85 14.57
CA ARG A 244 7.80 -12.77 15.97
C ARG A 244 8.00 -14.14 16.57
#